data_AF-A0A0C5VKH2-F1
#
_entry.id   AF-A0A0C5VKH2-F1
#
_cell.length_a   1.000
_cell.length_b   1.000
_cell.length_c   1.000
_cell.angle_alpha   90.00
_cell.angle_beta   90.00
_cell.angle_gamma   90.00
#
_symmetry.space_group_name_H-M   'P 1'
#
loop_
_entity.id
_entity.type
_entity.pdbx_description
1 polymer ?
#
loop_
_entity_poly.entity_id
_entity_poly.type
_entity_poly.pdbx_seq_one_letter_code
_entity_poly.pdbx_strand_id
1 'polypeptide(L)'
;MSLLSFSDAEGQAKCKQTRRKKFLTDMDTLLPWTEMEKPIRRYYSKSLKGRKPFPLSSMLRSGFWSLFTDETVVRETLRVSTRSTVG
;
A
#
# COMPACT_ATOMS: atom_id res chain seq x y z
N MET A 1 -29.98 -1.97 31.57
CA MET A 1 -28.53 -1.68 31.53
C MET A 1 -27.98 -2.16 30.20
N SER A 2 -27.66 -1.24 29.28
CA SER A 2 -26.72 -1.49 28.20
C SER A 2 -25.82 -0.27 28.13
N LEU A 3 -24.68 -0.37 28.81
CA LEU A 3 -23.61 0.62 28.74
C LEU A 3 -23.04 0.50 27.32
N LEU A 4 -23.50 1.37 26.40
CA LEU A 4 -22.81 1.60 25.14
C LEU A 4 -21.46 2.20 25.50
N SER A 5 -20.45 1.32 25.57
CA SER A 5 -19.09 1.68 25.91
C SER A 5 -18.59 2.73 24.93
N PHE A 6 -17.96 3.78 25.45
CA PHE A 6 -17.32 4.83 24.66
C PHE A 6 -16.34 4.26 23.61
N SER A 7 -15.81 3.05 23.86
CA SER A 7 -15.00 2.29 22.90
C SER A 7 -15.67 1.98 21.56
N ASP A 8 -16.99 1.76 21.49
CA ASP A 8 -17.65 1.42 20.22
C ASP A 8 -17.99 2.65 19.37
N ALA A 9 -18.10 3.83 19.99
CA ALA A 9 -18.39 5.09 19.30
C ALA A 9 -17.12 5.75 18.72
N GLU A 10 -15.96 5.58 19.38
CA GLU A 10 -14.69 6.08 18.87
C GLU A 10 -14.12 5.25 17.71
N GLY A 11 -14.48 3.96 17.63
CA GLY A 11 -14.07 3.08 16.54
C GLY A 11 -14.66 3.45 15.16
N GLN A 12 -15.81 4.13 15.15
CA GLN A 12 -16.54 4.46 13.91
C GLN A 12 -16.30 5.90 13.42
N ALA A 13 -15.92 6.83 14.31
CA ALA A 13 -15.89 8.26 13.96
C ALA A 13 -14.57 8.77 13.35
N LYS A 14 -13.42 8.10 13.56
CA LYS A 14 -12.11 8.66 13.18
C LYS A 14 -11.08 7.61 12.75
N CYS A 15 -11.43 6.72 11.82
CA CYS A 15 -10.37 6.13 10.98
C CYS A 15 -9.83 7.24 10.06
N LYS A 16 -8.93 8.10 10.58
CA LYS A 16 -8.13 9.03 9.78
C LYS A 16 -7.61 8.24 8.59
N GLN A 17 -8.07 8.58 7.39
CA GLN A 17 -7.58 7.93 6.17
C GLN A 17 -6.07 8.12 6.16
N THR A 18 -5.35 7.03 6.39
CA THR A 18 -3.89 7.07 6.49
C THR A 18 -3.35 7.65 5.19
N ARG A 19 -2.20 8.33 5.25
CA ARG A 19 -1.56 8.90 4.05
C ARG A 19 -1.40 7.85 2.94
N ARG A 20 -1.16 6.59 3.34
CA ARG A 20 -1.20 5.41 2.49
C ARG A 20 -2.53 5.21 1.79
N LYS A 21 -3.65 5.24 2.51
CA LYS A 21 -4.98 5.02 1.94
C LYS A 21 -5.37 6.14 0.97
N LYS A 22 -5.04 7.41 1.24
CA LYS A 22 -5.27 8.51 0.29
C LYS A 22 -4.45 8.32 -1.00
N PHE A 23 -3.15 8.08 -0.84
CA PHE A 23 -2.24 7.86 -1.97
C PHE A 23 -2.68 6.67 -2.83
N LEU A 24 -3.05 5.54 -2.22
CA LEU A 24 -3.53 4.38 -2.96
C LEU A 24 -4.82 4.69 -3.74
N THR A 25 -5.74 5.50 -3.19
CA THR A 25 -6.96 5.91 -3.89
C THR A 25 -6.67 6.81 -5.08
N ASP A 26 -5.75 7.77 -4.92
CA ASP A 26 -5.34 8.66 -6.03
C ASP A 26 -4.64 7.85 -7.13
N MET A 27 -3.78 6.91 -6.75
CA MET A 27 -3.08 6.01 -7.66
C MET A 27 -4.00 4.99 -8.34
N ASP A 28 -5.05 4.53 -7.65
CA ASP A 28 -6.13 3.72 -8.25
C ASP A 28 -6.86 4.45 -9.38
N THR A 29 -6.87 5.79 -9.38
CA THR A 29 -7.48 6.60 -10.44
C THR A 29 -6.51 6.86 -11.59
N LEU A 30 -5.22 7.01 -11.29
CA LEU A 30 -4.19 7.35 -12.28
C LEU A 30 -3.61 6.12 -12.99
N LEU A 31 -3.55 4.97 -12.33
CA LEU A 31 -2.95 3.76 -12.88
C LEU A 31 -4.04 2.79 -13.37
N PRO A 32 -3.98 2.33 -14.63
CA PRO A 32 -4.89 1.31 -15.15
C PRO A 32 -4.47 -0.08 -14.64
N TRP A 33 -4.75 -0.37 -13.36
CA TRP A 33 -4.38 -1.64 -12.71
C TRP A 33 -4.85 -2.88 -13.47
N THR A 34 -6.06 -2.83 -14.02
CA THR A 34 -6.63 -3.91 -14.84
C THR A 34 -5.80 -4.24 -16.07
N GLU A 35 -5.22 -3.22 -16.73
CA GLU A 35 -4.36 -3.42 -17.90
C GLU A 35 -2.99 -3.98 -17.51
N MET A 36 -2.46 -3.56 -16.35
CA MET A 36 -1.20 -4.10 -15.82
C MET A 36 -1.36 -5.53 -15.30
N GLU A 37 -2.53 -5.88 -14.77
CA GLU A 37 -2.83 -7.23 -14.30
C GLU A 37 -2.96 -8.24 -15.45
N LYS A 38 -3.42 -7.84 -16.64
CA LYS A 38 -3.60 -8.74 -17.80
C LYS A 38 -2.34 -9.57 -18.14
N PRO A 39 -1.16 -8.96 -18.38
CA PRO A 39 0.05 -9.73 -18.69
C PRO A 39 0.50 -10.57 -17.49
N ILE A 40 0.40 -10.04 -16.27
CA ILE A 40 0.87 -10.71 -15.05
C ILE A 40 -0.01 -11.93 -14.73
N ARG A 41 -1.32 -11.83 -14.97
CA ARG A 41 -2.31 -12.90 -14.74
C ARG A 41 -2.09 -14.12 -15.65
N ARG A 42 -1.40 -13.96 -16.77
CA ARG A 42 -0.99 -15.08 -17.64
C ARG A 42 0.06 -15.97 -16.96
N TYR A 43 0.95 -15.38 -16.18
CA TYR A 43 2.01 -16.06 -15.45
C TYR A 43 1.65 -16.37 -14.00
N TYR A 44 0.68 -15.66 -13.44
CA TYR A 44 0.19 -15.89 -12.09
C TYR A 44 -0.62 -17.19 -12.05
N SER A 45 -0.04 -18.22 -11.44
CA SER A 45 -0.68 -19.52 -11.34
C SER A 45 -1.97 -19.40 -10.54
N LYS A 46 -3.09 -19.79 -11.16
CA LYS A 46 -4.37 -19.97 -10.47
C LYS A 46 -4.28 -21.31 -9.76
N SER A 47 -3.69 -21.37 -8.57
CA SER A 47 -3.49 -22.64 -7.86
C SER A 47 -4.75 -23.50 -7.87
N LEU A 48 -4.63 -24.73 -8.37
CA LEU A 48 -5.70 -25.73 -8.43
C LEU A 48 -5.71 -26.67 -7.20
N LYS A 49 -4.65 -26.66 -6.38
CA LYS A 49 -4.56 -27.43 -5.11
C LYS A 49 -3.80 -26.63 -4.05
N GLY A 50 -4.40 -26.47 -2.86
CA GLY A 50 -3.77 -25.83 -1.70
C GLY A 50 -4.29 -24.42 -1.39
N ARG A 51 -3.52 -23.65 -0.60
CA ARG A 51 -3.91 -22.30 -0.17
C ARG A 51 -4.14 -21.41 -1.39
N LYS A 52 -5.25 -20.66 -1.37
CA LYS A 52 -5.57 -19.69 -2.42
C LYS A 52 -4.43 -18.66 -2.50
N PRO A 53 -3.88 -18.41 -3.70
CA PRO A 53 -2.87 -17.38 -3.89
C PRO A 53 -3.47 -16.02 -3.55
N PHE A 54 -2.63 -15.11 -3.06
CA PHE A 54 -3.08 -13.76 -2.72
C PHE A 54 -3.69 -13.07 -3.95
N PRO A 55 -4.74 -12.25 -3.78
CA PRO A 55 -5.30 -11.51 -4.90
C PRO A 55 -4.22 -10.62 -5.52
N LEU A 56 -4.00 -10.81 -6.83
CA LEU A 56 -2.94 -10.15 -7.59
C LEU A 56 -2.99 -8.61 -7.42
N SER A 57 -4.19 -8.05 -7.45
CA SER A 57 -4.43 -6.61 -7.23
C SER A 57 -3.90 -6.12 -5.88
N SER A 58 -4.14 -6.85 -4.80
CA SER A 58 -3.66 -6.47 -3.47
C SER A 58 -2.13 -6.58 -3.35
N MET A 59 -1.54 -7.59 -4.01
CA MET A 59 -0.09 -7.75 -4.05
C MET A 59 0.57 -6.58 -4.78
N LEU A 60 0.03 -6.20 -5.95
CA LEU A 60 0.52 -5.07 -6.74
C LEU A 60 0.38 -3.74 -5.98
N ARG A 61 -0.76 -3.49 -5.34
CA ARG A 61 -0.97 -2.28 -4.54
C ARG A 61 -0.03 -2.17 -3.34
N SER A 62 0.21 -3.27 -2.65
CA SER A 62 1.15 -3.26 -1.51
C SER A 62 2.61 -3.10 -1.97
N GLY A 63 2.99 -3.76 -3.06
CA GLY A 63 4.32 -3.61 -3.65
C GLY A 63 4.55 -2.18 -4.18
N PHE A 64 3.56 -1.61 -4.85
CA PHE A 64 3.61 -0.24 -5.34
C PHE A 64 3.77 0.78 -4.22
N TRP A 65 3.03 0.62 -3.12
CA TRP A 65 3.25 1.43 -1.93
C TRP A 65 4.69 1.29 -1.40
N SER A 66 5.22 0.07 -1.34
CA SER A 66 6.59 -0.18 -0.88
C SER A 66 7.63 0.51 -1.76
N LEU A 67 7.51 0.41 -3.09
CA LEU A 67 8.39 1.09 -4.05
C LEU A 67 8.34 2.61 -3.87
N PHE A 68 7.15 3.17 -3.68
CA PHE A 68 6.97 4.61 -3.48
C PHE A 68 7.57 5.09 -2.16
N THR A 69 7.48 4.29 -1.09
CA THR A 69 8.13 4.64 0.19
C THR A 69 9.65 4.49 0.13
N ASP A 70 10.16 3.51 -0.60
CA ASP A 70 11.60 3.25 -0.73
C ASP A 70 12.32 4.42 -1.43
N GLU A 71 11.77 4.93 -2.54
CA GLU A 71 12.28 6.12 -3.26
C GLU A 71 12.41 7.36 -2.36
N THR A 72 11.44 7.56 -1.46
CA THR A 72 11.50 8.69 -0.51
C THR A 72 12.53 8.51 0.59
N VAL A 73 12.83 7.27 0.99
CA VAL A 73 13.85 6.97 2.01
C VAL A 73 15.25 7.03 1.38
N VAL A 74 15.43 6.47 0.19
CA VAL A 74 16.71 6.48 -0.55
C VAL A 74 17.15 7.89 -0.94
N ARG A 75 16.22 8.78 -1.30
CA ARG A 75 16.55 10.19 -1.61
C ARG A 75 16.88 11.01 -0.36
N GLU A 76 16.28 10.68 0.78
CA GLU A 76 16.60 11.33 2.05
C GLU A 76 17.96 10.85 2.59
N THR A 77 18.27 9.55 2.50
CA THR A 77 19.56 8.99 2.94
C THR A 77 20.73 9.49 2.09
N LEU A 78 20.57 9.62 0.76
CA LEU A 78 21.58 10.23 -0.11
C LEU A 78 21.79 11.73 0.18
N ARG A 79 20.74 12.47 0.55
CA ARG A 79 20.89 13.89 0.98
C ARG A 79 21.65 14.03 2.29
N VAL A 80 21.39 13.16 3.27
CA VAL A 80 22.09 13.18 4.57
C VAL A 80 23.57 12.78 4.40
N SER A 81 23.87 11.87 3.46
CA SER A 81 25.24 11.42 3.17
C SER A 81 26.11 12.52 2.52
N THR A 82 25.57 13.34 1.61
CA THR A 82 26.33 14.44 0.97
C THR A 82 26.64 15.62 1.88
N ARG A 83 26.02 15.71 3.07
CA ARG A 83 26.21 16.83 4.01
C ARG A 83 27.24 16.53 5.11
N SER A 84 27.83 15.34 5.11
CA SER A 84 28.78 14.86 6.15
C SER A 84 30.25 14.76 5.69
N THR A 85 30.60 15.26 4.49
CA THR A 85 32.00 15.28 3.99
C THR A 85 32.48 16.70 3.67
N VAL A 86 31.93 17.70 4.37
CA VAL A 86 32.52 19.04 4.43
C VAL A 86 32.42 19.51 5.88
N GLY A 87 33.41 19.08 6.67
CA GLY A 87 33.55 19.37 8.10
C GLY A 87 34.89 18.88 8.57
#